data_AF-A0A1H1HXN4-F1
#
_entry.id   AF-A0A1H1HXN4-F1
#
_cell.length_a   1.000
_cell.length_b   1.000
_cell.length_c   1.000
_cell.angle_alpha   90.00
_cell.angle_beta   90.00
_cell.angle_gamma   90.00
#
_symmetry.space_group_name_H-M   'P 1'
#
loop_
_entity.id
_entity.type
_entity.pdbx_description
1 polymer ?
#
loop_
_entity_poly.entity_id
_entity_poly.type
_entity_poly.pdbx_seq_one_letter_code
_entity_poly.pdbx_strand_id
1 'polypeptide(L)'
;MAKRPLAVLGFALSAGLIVAAVAPLPAHSASTVSTPVFLAAKMVGENEVPTGGAWKVNVKPAGDEDGSALAVFRIHGDTVSYAIRWDKVARPNGFHIHKGNAGVNGDVVIPFFGEALPASALAVMGEVKVEDRALLSRIVNNPQGWYANLHNKDFPGGAVRAQLQRVRPTHLPKVLATPAKESLWTVGTGKQEVPAKGTKVGDKDGRAEWLFLLEGKKMLYAAAWEKIAPPTGGHVHRGAKGENGPVQVSLFADGDGLPKSITGIAGEVSIKADLAQRIRKNPKNWYADLRTGQFPDGAVRGQLRAYNGGW
;
A
#
# COMPACT_ATOMS: atom_id res chain seq x y z
N MET A 1 4.35 3.79 104.04
CA MET A 1 2.88 3.93 104.17
C MET A 1 2.22 3.12 103.09
N ALA A 2 1.31 2.23 103.48
CA ALA A 2 0.56 1.34 102.59
C ALA A 2 -0.40 2.09 101.65
N LYS A 3 -0.64 1.54 100.45
CA LYS A 3 -1.98 1.29 99.88
C LYS A 3 -1.92 0.60 98.51
N ARG A 4 -2.40 -0.65 98.52
CA ARG A 4 -3.28 -1.40 97.58
C ARG A 4 -3.04 -1.40 96.06
N PRO A 5 -3.19 -2.58 95.40
CA PRO A 5 -3.11 -2.74 93.95
C PRO A 5 -4.45 -2.39 93.28
N LEU A 6 -4.40 -1.87 92.05
CA LEU A 6 -5.56 -1.73 91.18
C LEU A 6 -5.31 -2.49 89.88
N ALA A 7 -6.21 -3.43 89.61
CA ALA A 7 -6.35 -4.12 88.34
C ALA A 7 -6.78 -3.13 87.24
N VAL A 8 -6.21 -3.27 86.04
CA VAL A 8 -6.77 -2.67 84.82
C VAL A 8 -6.99 -3.78 83.81
N LEU A 9 -8.23 -3.85 83.34
CA LEU A 9 -8.77 -4.75 82.34
C LEU A 9 -7.94 -4.76 81.06
N GLY A 10 -7.71 -5.96 80.53
CA GLY A 10 -7.28 -6.14 79.14
C GLY A 10 -8.40 -5.75 78.18
N PHE A 11 -8.11 -4.77 77.32
CA PHE A 11 -8.81 -4.59 76.06
C PHE A 11 -7.88 -5.06 74.94
N ALA A 12 -8.26 -6.16 74.28
CA ALA A 12 -7.65 -6.56 73.03
C ALA A 12 -8.02 -5.52 71.95
N LEU A 13 -7.05 -4.72 71.52
CA LEU A 13 -7.17 -3.93 70.29
C LEU A 13 -6.87 -4.88 69.11
N SER A 14 -7.92 -5.33 68.44
CA SER A 14 -7.83 -5.90 67.10
C SER A 14 -7.52 -4.79 66.11
N ALA A 15 -6.25 -4.66 65.71
CA ALA A 15 -5.84 -3.81 64.59
C ALA A 15 -6.34 -4.46 63.28
N GLY A 16 -7.48 -3.97 62.77
CA GLY A 16 -7.96 -4.31 61.43
C GLY A 16 -7.03 -3.72 60.38
N LEU A 17 -6.23 -4.56 59.72
CA LEU A 17 -5.58 -4.20 58.46
C LEU A 17 -6.67 -3.97 57.41
N ILE A 18 -6.89 -2.70 57.05
CA ILE A 18 -7.60 -2.37 55.81
C ILE A 18 -6.60 -2.60 54.68
N VAL A 19 -6.62 -3.80 54.10
CA VAL A 19 -6.01 -4.05 52.79
C VAL A 19 -6.89 -3.33 51.77
N ALA A 20 -6.47 -2.15 51.33
CA ALA A 20 -7.07 -1.51 50.17
C ALA A 20 -6.79 -2.42 48.96
N ALA A 21 -7.81 -3.19 48.55
CA ALA A 21 -7.76 -3.94 47.32
C ALA A 21 -7.61 -2.95 46.16
N VAL A 22 -6.40 -2.84 45.62
CA VAL A 22 -6.17 -2.17 44.33
C VAL A 22 -6.88 -3.04 43.29
N ALA A 23 -8.10 -2.66 42.93
CA ALA A 23 -8.80 -3.30 41.84
C ALA A 23 -7.95 -3.09 40.57
N PRO A 24 -7.58 -4.16 39.83
CA PRO A 24 -6.95 -3.99 38.54
C PRO A 24 -7.90 -3.18 37.65
N LEU A 25 -7.40 -2.07 37.12
CA LEU A 25 -8.10 -1.31 36.08
C LEU A 25 -8.50 -2.29 34.97
N PRO A 26 -9.73 -2.21 34.42
CA PRO A 26 -10.09 -3.06 33.30
C PRO A 26 -9.09 -2.82 32.19
N ALA A 27 -8.40 -3.90 31.78
CA ALA A 27 -7.66 -3.92 30.53
C ALA A 27 -8.64 -3.45 29.46
N HIS A 28 -8.33 -2.33 28.80
CA HIS A 28 -9.13 -1.89 27.66
C HIS A 28 -9.03 -3.01 26.63
N SER A 29 -10.08 -3.84 26.53
CA SER A 29 -10.22 -4.78 25.43
C SER A 29 -10.06 -3.97 24.16
N ALA A 30 -8.92 -4.12 23.49
CA ALA A 30 -8.63 -3.38 22.27
C ALA A 30 -9.73 -3.74 21.27
N SER A 31 -10.67 -2.82 21.05
CA SER A 31 -11.80 -3.04 20.16
C SER A 31 -11.27 -3.29 18.76
N THR A 32 -11.25 -4.56 18.35
CA THR A 32 -10.82 -4.94 17.01
C THR A 32 -11.75 -4.32 15.97
N VAL A 33 -11.20 -3.77 14.90
CA VAL A 33 -11.97 -3.26 13.76
C VAL A 33 -12.54 -4.45 12.97
N SER A 34 -13.64 -5.02 13.47
CA SER A 34 -14.27 -6.22 12.93
C SER A 34 -15.00 -5.95 11.60
N THR A 35 -15.57 -4.76 11.45
CA THR A 35 -16.17 -4.30 10.19
C THR A 35 -15.15 -3.49 9.41
N PRO A 36 -14.90 -3.78 8.12
CA PRO A 36 -13.96 -3.01 7.31
C PRO A 36 -14.31 -1.52 7.29
N VAL A 37 -13.34 -0.66 7.60
CA VAL A 37 -13.46 0.79 7.50
C VAL A 37 -12.60 1.30 6.36
N PHE A 38 -13.17 2.19 5.54
CA PHE A 38 -12.49 2.79 4.41
C PHE A 38 -12.16 4.24 4.70
N LEU A 39 -10.91 4.61 4.48
CA LEU A 39 -10.40 5.96 4.61
C LEU A 39 -9.79 6.41 3.28
N ALA A 40 -9.70 7.72 3.06
CA ALA A 40 -8.98 8.28 1.92
C ALA A 40 -8.28 9.59 2.30
N ALA A 41 -7.28 9.95 1.52
CA ALA A 41 -6.58 11.22 1.58
C ALA A 41 -6.34 11.74 0.15
N LYS A 42 -6.84 12.94 -0.14
CA LYS A 42 -6.52 13.67 -1.38
C LYS A 42 -5.40 14.65 -1.06
N MET A 43 -4.19 14.24 -1.39
CA MET A 43 -2.92 14.82 -0.97
C MET A 43 -2.45 15.83 -2.01
N VAL A 44 -1.97 16.98 -1.55
CA VAL A 44 -1.37 18.04 -2.38
C VAL A 44 -0.19 18.66 -1.63
N GLY A 45 0.76 19.28 -2.33
CA GLY A 45 1.96 19.82 -1.72
C GLY A 45 1.70 21.06 -0.86
N GLU A 46 0.64 21.81 -1.14
CA GLU A 46 0.27 23.00 -0.35
C GLU A 46 -0.08 22.66 1.10
N ASN A 47 -0.45 21.41 1.37
CA ASN A 47 -0.77 20.97 2.73
C ASN A 47 0.47 20.69 3.57
N GLU A 48 1.65 20.52 2.97
CA GLU A 48 2.90 20.18 3.68
C GLU A 48 3.31 21.28 4.67
N VAL A 49 3.83 20.85 5.82
CA VAL A 49 4.25 21.76 6.90
C VAL A 49 5.77 21.70 7.04
N PRO A 50 6.47 22.85 6.97
CA PRO A 50 7.93 22.91 7.11
C PRO A 50 8.44 22.23 8.38
N THR A 51 9.60 21.59 8.28
CA THR A 51 10.32 21.03 9.44
C THR A 51 10.69 22.13 10.43
N GLY A 52 10.35 21.94 11.71
CA GLY A 52 10.67 22.90 12.78
C GLY A 52 9.61 23.97 13.11
N GLY A 53 8.38 23.88 12.59
CA GLY A 53 7.31 24.80 12.99
C GLY A 53 5.90 24.35 12.64
N ALA A 54 4.91 24.98 13.29
CA ALA A 54 3.50 24.92 12.87
C ALA A 54 3.29 25.68 11.55
N TRP A 55 2.23 25.34 10.82
CA TRP A 55 1.79 26.10 9.63
C TRP A 55 1.74 27.60 9.93
N LYS A 56 2.44 28.42 9.14
CA LYS A 56 2.41 29.89 9.23
C LYS A 56 1.86 30.45 7.92
N VAL A 57 0.89 31.36 8.02
CA VAL A 57 0.41 32.16 6.89
C VAL A 57 1.60 32.91 6.27
N ASN A 58 1.72 32.92 4.94
CA ASN A 58 2.81 33.52 4.15
C ASN A 58 4.17 32.79 4.14
N VAL A 59 4.22 31.51 4.52
CA VAL A 59 5.40 30.66 4.25
C VAL A 59 5.10 29.80 3.02
N LYS A 60 6.05 29.73 2.07
CA LYS A 60 5.97 28.84 0.89
C LYS A 60 5.68 27.41 1.39
N PRO A 61 4.72 26.68 0.79
CA PRO A 61 4.52 25.28 1.14
C PRO A 61 5.82 24.49 1.05
N ALA A 62 6.02 23.56 1.97
CA ALA A 62 7.23 22.72 1.99
C ALA A 62 7.20 21.60 0.94
N GLY A 63 6.02 21.33 0.37
CA GLY A 63 5.76 20.25 -0.56
C GLY A 63 5.90 20.62 -2.02
N ASP A 64 5.54 19.65 -2.85
CA ASP A 64 5.57 19.69 -4.30
C ASP A 64 4.42 20.55 -4.85
N GLU A 65 4.72 21.72 -5.42
CA GLU A 65 3.74 22.77 -5.72
C GLU A 65 2.69 22.37 -6.75
N ASP A 66 3.01 21.47 -7.68
CA ASP A 66 2.06 20.95 -8.67
C ASP A 66 1.78 19.44 -8.51
N GLY A 67 2.36 18.83 -7.48
CA GLY A 67 2.20 17.43 -7.13
C GLY A 67 0.85 17.15 -6.46
N SER A 68 0.24 16.02 -6.80
CA SER A 68 -0.95 15.53 -6.10
C SER A 68 -0.97 14.00 -5.98
N ALA A 69 -1.69 13.48 -4.99
CA ALA A 69 -1.96 12.07 -4.87
C ALA A 69 -3.35 11.77 -4.29
N LEU A 70 -3.88 10.59 -4.61
CA LEU A 70 -5.06 10.01 -3.97
C LEU A 70 -4.66 8.69 -3.32
N ALA A 71 -4.76 8.63 -2.00
CA ALA A 71 -4.62 7.40 -1.23
C ALA A 71 -5.98 6.92 -0.73
N VAL A 72 -6.21 5.62 -0.81
CA VAL A 72 -7.38 4.93 -0.24
C VAL A 72 -6.88 3.79 0.63
N PHE A 73 -7.47 3.65 1.82
CA PHE A 73 -7.13 2.64 2.81
C PHE A 73 -8.35 1.82 3.17
N ARG A 74 -8.13 0.55 3.48
CA ARG A 74 -9.10 -0.35 4.12
C ARG A 74 -8.46 -0.92 5.38
N ILE A 75 -9.07 -0.65 6.52
CA ILE A 75 -8.66 -1.21 7.81
C ILE A 75 -9.65 -2.32 8.18
N HIS A 76 -9.15 -3.54 8.35
CA HIS A 76 -9.95 -4.69 8.77
C HIS A 76 -9.08 -5.64 9.61
N GLY A 77 -9.47 -5.87 10.87
CA GLY A 77 -8.62 -6.61 11.79
C GLY A 77 -7.31 -5.87 12.10
N ASP A 78 -6.18 -6.50 11.81
CA ASP A 78 -4.81 -5.93 11.87
C ASP A 78 -4.31 -5.51 10.49
N THR A 79 -5.05 -5.80 9.42
CA THR A 79 -4.59 -5.49 8.08
C THR A 79 -5.01 -4.08 7.71
N VAL A 80 -4.04 -3.29 7.26
CA VAL A 80 -4.25 -2.04 6.55
C VAL A 80 -3.86 -2.26 5.09
N SER A 81 -4.87 -2.46 4.24
CA SER A 81 -4.68 -2.45 2.79
C SER A 81 -4.68 -1.00 2.30
N TYR A 82 -3.82 -0.67 1.36
CA TYR A 82 -3.71 0.68 0.78
C TYR A 82 -3.64 0.60 -0.74
N ALA A 83 -4.10 1.66 -1.40
CA ALA A 83 -3.79 1.94 -2.79
C ALA A 83 -3.57 3.45 -2.94
N ILE A 84 -2.51 3.84 -3.64
CA ILE A 84 -2.17 5.24 -3.87
C ILE A 84 -1.82 5.45 -5.33
N ARG A 85 -2.34 6.53 -5.91
CA ARG A 85 -1.98 7.04 -7.24
C ARG A 85 -1.51 8.48 -7.10
N TRP A 86 -0.46 8.85 -7.82
CA TRP A 86 0.06 10.21 -7.85
C TRP A 86 0.07 10.79 -9.26
N ASP A 87 0.07 12.12 -9.33
CA ASP A 87 0.23 12.91 -10.54
C ASP A 87 1.25 14.00 -10.28
N LYS A 88 2.17 14.18 -11.22
CA LYS A 88 3.28 15.15 -11.18
C LYS A 88 4.23 15.07 -9.98
N VAL A 89 4.05 14.10 -9.09
CA VAL A 89 5.02 13.81 -8.02
C VAL A 89 6.21 13.03 -8.60
N ALA A 90 7.42 13.53 -8.37
CA ALA A 90 8.65 12.81 -8.72
C ALA A 90 8.74 11.44 -8.01
N ARG A 91 9.55 10.52 -8.56
CA ARG A 91 9.64 9.10 -8.16
C ARG A 91 9.56 8.88 -6.64
N PRO A 92 8.44 8.33 -6.12
CA PRO A 92 8.27 8.16 -4.68
C PRO A 92 9.27 7.18 -4.07
N ASN A 93 9.65 7.45 -2.82
CA ASN A 93 10.56 6.62 -2.03
C ASN A 93 10.10 6.39 -0.59
N GLY A 94 8.94 6.93 -0.19
CA GLY A 94 8.35 6.68 1.12
C GLY A 94 6.87 7.02 1.15
N PHE A 95 6.07 6.20 1.84
CA PHE A 95 4.65 6.46 2.04
C PHE A 95 4.19 5.94 3.40
N HIS A 96 3.56 6.83 4.19
CA HIS A 96 3.23 6.53 5.58
C HIS A 96 1.92 7.20 6.02
N ILE A 97 1.33 6.69 7.11
CA ILE A 97 0.40 7.45 7.97
C ILE A 97 1.17 8.00 9.17
N HIS A 98 0.91 9.27 9.48
CA HIS A 98 1.43 9.98 10.64
C HIS A 98 0.33 10.36 11.63
N LYS A 99 0.72 10.58 12.89
CA LYS A 99 -0.13 11.20 13.92
C LYS A 99 -0.04 12.71 13.84
N GLY A 100 -1.15 13.42 13.70
CA GLY A 100 -1.15 14.87 13.71
C GLY A 100 -2.47 15.47 13.22
N ASN A 101 -2.90 16.54 13.89
CA ASN A 101 -4.00 17.37 13.39
C ASN A 101 -3.53 18.19 12.18
N ALA A 102 -4.49 18.71 11.41
CA ALA A 102 -4.19 19.59 10.29
C ALA A 102 -3.25 20.74 10.69
N GLY A 103 -2.21 20.97 9.89
CA GLY A 103 -1.21 22.01 10.14
C GLY A 103 -0.11 21.66 11.15
N VAL A 104 -0.11 20.44 11.70
CA VAL A 104 0.88 19.97 12.68
C VAL A 104 1.61 18.73 12.15
N ASN A 105 2.94 18.72 12.24
CA ASN A 105 3.75 17.54 11.96
C ASN A 105 3.74 16.58 13.15
N GLY A 106 3.82 15.28 12.89
CA GLY A 106 4.05 14.30 13.95
C GLY A 106 4.59 12.98 13.43
N ASP A 107 4.71 12.03 14.35
CA ASP A 107 5.47 10.80 14.12
C ASP A 107 4.79 9.88 13.10
N VAL A 108 5.62 9.13 12.36
CA VAL A 108 5.15 8.00 11.54
C VAL A 108 4.58 6.93 12.46
N VAL A 109 3.36 6.47 12.14
CA VAL A 109 2.70 5.40 12.92
C VAL A 109 2.38 4.15 12.10
N ILE A 110 2.25 4.27 10.78
CA ILE A 110 2.10 3.11 9.89
C ILE A 110 2.96 3.36 8.64
N PRO A 111 4.12 2.71 8.53
CA PRO A 111 4.89 2.74 7.29
C PRO A 111 4.34 1.74 6.27
N PHE A 112 4.26 2.13 4.99
CA PHE A 112 3.84 1.24 3.90
C PHE A 112 5.02 0.80 3.04
N PHE A 113 5.85 1.74 2.57
CA PHE A 113 7.11 1.44 1.90
C PHE A 113 8.12 2.57 2.17
N GLY A 114 9.42 2.26 2.07
CA GLY A 114 10.54 3.19 2.32
C GLY A 114 11.68 3.05 1.30
N GLU A 115 11.40 2.44 0.16
CA GLU A 115 12.34 2.24 -0.94
C GLU A 115 11.81 2.96 -2.19
N ALA A 116 12.73 3.37 -3.08
CA ALA A 116 12.36 4.06 -4.30
C ALA A 116 11.64 3.12 -5.26
N LEU A 117 10.45 3.52 -5.73
CA LEU A 117 9.68 2.74 -6.68
C LEU A 117 10.24 2.87 -8.11
N PRO A 118 9.91 1.95 -9.04
CA PRO A 118 10.29 2.09 -10.45
C PRO A 118 9.82 3.42 -11.05
N ALA A 119 10.63 4.03 -11.91
CA ALA A 119 10.34 5.35 -12.49
C ALA A 119 9.07 5.39 -13.37
N SER A 120 8.66 4.24 -13.91
CA SER A 120 7.41 4.09 -14.69
C SER A 120 6.15 4.05 -13.82
N ALA A 121 6.29 3.87 -12.50
CA ALA A 121 5.16 3.72 -11.59
C ALA A 121 4.43 5.05 -11.41
N LEU A 122 3.10 4.97 -11.43
CA LEU A 122 2.17 6.07 -11.18
C LEU A 122 1.18 5.73 -10.06
N ALA A 123 1.06 4.45 -9.70
CA ALA A 123 0.28 4.00 -8.57
C ALA A 123 0.83 2.67 -8.03
N VAL A 124 0.58 2.40 -6.74
CA VAL A 124 0.82 1.09 -6.12
C VAL A 124 -0.32 0.75 -5.18
N MET A 125 -0.51 -0.53 -4.91
CA MET A 125 -1.36 -1.01 -3.83
C MET A 125 -0.63 -2.10 -3.05
N GLY A 126 -1.09 -2.32 -1.83
CA GLY A 126 -0.42 -3.22 -0.92
C GLY A 126 -1.18 -3.43 0.37
N GLU A 127 -0.54 -4.14 1.30
CA GLU A 127 -1.03 -4.30 2.64
C GLU A 127 0.10 -4.41 3.66
N VAL A 128 -0.19 -3.96 4.88
CA VAL A 128 0.68 -4.13 6.05
C VAL A 128 -0.14 -4.66 7.22
N LYS A 129 0.54 -5.41 8.09
CA LYS A 129 0.00 -5.83 9.39
C LYS A 129 0.38 -4.82 10.46
N VAL A 130 -0.59 -4.42 11.27
CA VAL A 130 -0.40 -3.48 12.39
C VAL A 130 -0.79 -4.19 13.68
N GLU A 131 0.20 -4.46 14.52
CA GLU A 131 0.04 -5.20 15.78
C GLU A 131 -0.73 -4.39 16.83
N ASP A 132 -0.49 -3.07 16.91
CA ASP A 132 -1.25 -2.17 17.79
C ASP A 132 -2.68 -1.99 17.27
N ARG A 133 -3.57 -2.88 17.71
CA ARG A 133 -5.01 -2.79 17.41
C ARG A 133 -5.63 -1.50 17.96
N ALA A 134 -5.15 -0.98 19.09
CA ALA A 134 -5.67 0.24 19.66
C ALA A 134 -5.31 1.47 18.79
N LEU A 135 -4.14 1.47 18.13
CA LEU A 135 -3.81 2.47 17.11
C LEU A 135 -4.82 2.45 15.98
N LEU A 136 -5.14 1.27 15.43
CA LEU A 136 -6.14 1.15 14.37
C LEU A 136 -7.51 1.66 14.81
N SER A 137 -7.94 1.35 16.05
CA SER A 137 -9.19 1.89 16.60
C SER A 137 -9.17 3.41 16.71
N ARG A 138 -8.04 4.01 17.16
CA ARG A 138 -7.89 5.48 17.23
C ARG A 138 -7.92 6.13 15.85
N ILE A 139 -7.28 5.53 14.84
CA ILE A 139 -7.32 6.01 13.45
C ILE A 139 -8.75 5.97 12.91
N VAL A 140 -9.43 4.84 13.09
CA VAL A 140 -10.80 4.66 12.61
C VAL A 140 -11.79 5.61 13.29
N ASN A 141 -11.66 5.82 14.60
CA ASN A 141 -12.60 6.64 15.38
C ASN A 141 -12.38 8.16 15.19
N ASN A 142 -11.15 8.58 14.92
CA ASN A 142 -10.83 9.99 14.66
C ASN A 142 -9.83 10.12 13.50
N PRO A 143 -10.25 9.89 12.24
CA PRO A 143 -9.34 9.89 11.10
C PRO A 143 -8.71 11.27 10.86
N GLN A 144 -9.39 12.36 11.23
CA GLN A 144 -8.88 13.72 11.08
C GLN A 144 -7.68 14.05 12.00
N GLY A 145 -7.38 13.20 12.99
CA GLY A 145 -6.17 13.31 13.82
C GLY A 145 -4.93 12.65 13.21
N TRP A 146 -5.02 12.17 11.96
CA TRP A 146 -3.97 11.43 11.25
C TRP A 146 -3.90 11.90 9.80
N TYR A 147 -2.72 11.82 9.20
CA TYR A 147 -2.51 12.18 7.80
C TYR A 147 -1.68 11.16 7.05
N ALA A 148 -1.95 11.01 5.76
CA ALA A 148 -1.08 10.30 4.84
C ALA A 148 -0.04 11.27 4.26
N ASN A 149 1.19 10.82 4.08
CA ASN A 149 2.26 11.61 3.46
C ASN A 149 3.06 10.73 2.47
N LEU A 150 3.33 11.27 1.29
CA LEU A 150 4.11 10.64 0.21
C LEU A 150 5.39 11.44 0.01
N HIS A 151 6.52 10.76 0.02
CA HIS A 151 7.85 11.35 -0.05
C HIS A 151 8.55 10.96 -1.35
N ASN A 152 9.44 11.83 -1.80
CA ASN A 152 10.39 11.54 -2.87
C ASN A 152 11.76 12.14 -2.52
N LYS A 153 12.72 12.05 -3.44
CA LYS A 153 14.08 12.55 -3.21
C LYS A 153 14.14 14.07 -3.01
N ASP A 154 13.33 14.82 -3.74
CA ASP A 154 13.35 16.28 -3.74
C ASP A 154 12.62 16.85 -2.51
N PHE A 155 11.65 16.09 -1.99
CA PHE A 155 10.85 16.43 -0.82
C PHE A 155 10.95 15.35 0.27
N PRO A 156 12.09 15.24 0.98
CA PRO A 156 12.29 14.24 2.02
C PRO A 156 11.35 14.43 3.23
N GLY A 157 10.90 15.66 3.49
CA GLY A 157 9.90 15.97 4.54
C GLY A 157 8.46 15.60 4.16
N GLY A 158 8.19 15.34 2.89
CA GLY A 158 6.86 15.11 2.32
C GLY A 158 6.67 15.90 1.03
N ALA A 159 6.36 15.22 -0.07
CA ALA A 159 6.01 15.85 -1.34
C ALA A 159 4.55 16.30 -1.33
N VAL A 160 3.65 15.44 -0.85
CA VAL A 160 2.21 15.73 -0.78
C VAL A 160 1.60 15.06 0.45
N ARG A 161 0.69 15.76 1.14
CA ARG A 161 -0.06 15.20 2.29
C ARG A 161 -1.51 15.62 2.37
N ALA A 162 -2.28 14.87 3.16
CA ALA A 162 -3.63 15.25 3.59
C ALA A 162 -4.09 14.43 4.79
N GLN A 163 -4.98 15.03 5.59
CA GLN A 163 -5.68 14.32 6.67
C GLN A 163 -6.53 13.17 6.12
N LEU A 164 -6.66 12.10 6.91
CA LEU A 164 -7.52 10.98 6.56
C LEU A 164 -8.99 11.36 6.73
N GLN A 165 -9.82 10.90 5.79
CA GLN A 165 -11.26 11.07 5.83
C GLN A 165 -11.96 9.72 5.66
N ARG A 166 -13.08 9.51 6.37
CA ARG A 166 -13.92 8.33 6.13
C ARG A 166 -14.59 8.42 4.77
N VAL A 167 -14.59 7.32 4.03
CA VAL A 167 -15.24 7.21 2.72
C VAL A 167 -16.13 5.97 2.65
N ARG A 168 -16.93 5.89 1.59
CA ARG A 168 -17.74 4.70 1.30
C ARG A 168 -16.84 3.50 0.93
N PRO A 169 -17.31 2.26 1.12
CA PRO A 169 -16.60 1.08 0.65
C PRO A 169 -16.16 1.22 -0.81
N THR A 170 -14.87 0.99 -1.05
CA THR A 170 -14.23 1.22 -2.35
C THR A 170 -13.36 0.04 -2.73
N HIS A 171 -13.35 -0.32 -4.01
CA HIS A 171 -12.47 -1.37 -4.53
C HIS A 171 -11.07 -0.78 -4.80
N LEU A 172 -10.08 -1.14 -3.98
CA LEU A 172 -8.72 -0.59 -4.04
C LEU A 172 -8.04 -0.73 -5.42
N PRO A 173 -8.15 -1.85 -6.14
CA PRO A 173 -7.60 -1.97 -7.50
C PRO A 173 -8.08 -0.91 -8.50
N LYS A 174 -9.23 -0.26 -8.27
CA LYS A 174 -9.71 0.86 -9.11
C LYS A 174 -8.86 2.12 -8.97
N VAL A 175 -8.09 2.26 -7.89
CA VAL A 175 -7.14 3.37 -7.71
C VAL A 175 -5.93 3.20 -8.63
N LEU A 176 -5.51 1.96 -8.89
CA LEU A 176 -4.43 1.68 -9.85
C LEU A 176 -4.85 2.09 -11.27
N ALA A 177 -6.01 1.58 -11.71
CA ALA A 177 -6.56 1.85 -13.02
C ALA A 177 -8.08 1.63 -13.04
N THR A 178 -8.75 2.41 -13.87
CA THR A 178 -10.14 2.17 -14.27
C THR A 178 -10.16 1.63 -15.70
N PRO A 179 -10.70 0.43 -15.94
CA PRO A 179 -10.70 -0.16 -17.27
C PRO A 179 -11.59 0.63 -18.23
N ALA A 180 -11.06 0.89 -19.43
CA ALA A 180 -11.82 1.39 -20.57
C ALA A 180 -12.30 0.24 -21.47
N LYS A 181 -13.31 0.49 -22.31
CA LYS A 181 -13.87 -0.51 -23.25
C LYS A 181 -12.81 -1.17 -24.16
N GLU A 182 -11.77 -0.44 -24.52
CA GLU A 182 -10.68 -0.90 -25.39
C GLU A 182 -9.51 -1.55 -24.64
N SER A 183 -9.62 -1.73 -23.33
CA SER A 183 -8.54 -2.30 -22.54
C SER A 183 -8.27 -3.75 -22.95
N LEU A 184 -7.01 -4.15 -22.82
CA LEU A 184 -6.59 -5.54 -22.86
C LEU A 184 -6.41 -6.04 -21.44
N TRP A 185 -6.55 -7.35 -21.28
CA TRP A 185 -6.57 -7.98 -19.97
C TRP A 185 -5.93 -9.35 -20.02
N THR A 186 -5.35 -9.76 -18.91
CA THR A 186 -5.01 -11.16 -18.71
C THR A 186 -4.93 -11.54 -17.24
N VAL A 187 -5.02 -12.84 -16.99
CA VAL A 187 -4.74 -13.45 -15.68
C VAL A 187 -3.62 -14.44 -15.93
N GLY A 188 -2.49 -14.18 -15.30
CA GLY A 188 -1.33 -15.05 -15.30
C GLY A 188 -1.28 -15.97 -14.09
N THR A 189 -0.74 -17.17 -14.31
CA THR A 189 -0.43 -18.15 -13.26
C THR A 189 0.87 -18.85 -13.63
N GLY A 190 1.59 -19.45 -12.68
CA GLY A 190 2.83 -20.15 -13.02
C GLY A 190 2.59 -21.41 -13.87
N LYS A 191 1.39 -21.99 -13.84
CA LYS A 191 1.01 -23.11 -14.72
C LYS A 191 0.97 -22.74 -16.21
N GLN A 192 0.88 -21.45 -16.53
CA GLN A 192 0.87 -20.95 -17.90
C GLN A 192 2.27 -20.66 -18.44
N GLU A 193 3.29 -20.69 -17.58
CA GLU A 193 4.68 -20.56 -18.02
C GLU A 193 5.10 -21.73 -18.91
N VAL A 194 6.01 -21.45 -19.83
CA VAL A 194 6.52 -22.45 -20.79
C VAL A 194 8.00 -22.69 -20.48
N PRO A 195 8.36 -23.81 -19.85
CA PRO A 195 9.75 -24.11 -19.51
C PRO A 195 10.64 -24.21 -20.75
N ALA A 196 11.86 -23.70 -20.66
CA ALA A 196 12.92 -23.91 -21.62
C ALA A 196 14.13 -24.53 -20.91
N LYS A 197 15.07 -25.11 -21.67
CA LYS A 197 16.25 -25.74 -21.08
C LYS A 197 17.05 -24.71 -20.26
N GLY A 198 17.25 -24.99 -18.99
CA GLY A 198 18.02 -24.15 -18.08
C GLY A 198 17.25 -22.97 -17.46
N THR A 199 15.96 -22.81 -17.74
CA THR A 199 15.14 -21.75 -17.14
C THR A 199 14.46 -22.20 -15.86
N LYS A 200 14.21 -21.24 -14.95
CA LYS A 200 13.43 -21.47 -13.74
C LYS A 200 12.16 -20.64 -13.80
N VAL A 201 11.06 -21.31 -14.11
CA VAL A 201 9.75 -20.69 -14.33
C VAL A 201 8.66 -21.33 -13.49
N GLY A 202 7.55 -20.61 -13.33
CA GLY A 202 6.28 -21.16 -12.89
C GLY A 202 6.16 -21.25 -11.37
N ASP A 203 5.72 -20.16 -10.76
CA ASP A 203 5.27 -20.14 -9.37
C ASP A 203 3.95 -20.91 -9.22
N LYS A 204 3.94 -21.94 -8.36
CA LYS A 204 2.88 -22.98 -8.39
C LYS A 204 1.52 -22.46 -7.95
N ASP A 205 1.50 -21.56 -6.98
CA ASP A 205 0.32 -20.91 -6.40
C ASP A 205 0.22 -19.43 -6.75
N GLY A 206 1.23 -18.88 -7.42
CA GLY A 206 1.28 -17.52 -7.91
C GLY A 206 0.18 -17.20 -8.92
N ARG A 207 -0.39 -16.01 -8.77
CA ARG A 207 -1.35 -15.41 -9.70
C ARG A 207 -1.07 -13.92 -9.86
N ALA A 208 -1.22 -13.44 -11.09
CA ALA A 208 -1.27 -12.01 -11.36
C ALA A 208 -2.40 -11.69 -12.32
N GLU A 209 -3.01 -10.53 -12.14
CA GLU A 209 -3.97 -9.97 -13.06
C GLU A 209 -3.39 -8.70 -13.65
N TRP A 210 -3.60 -8.52 -14.95
CA TRP A 210 -3.09 -7.40 -15.71
C TRP A 210 -4.21 -6.70 -16.47
N LEU A 211 -4.17 -5.38 -16.46
CA LEU A 211 -4.95 -4.50 -17.30
C LEU A 211 -4.00 -3.63 -18.12
N PHE A 212 -4.28 -3.47 -19.41
CA PHE A 212 -3.52 -2.62 -20.30
C PHE A 212 -4.45 -1.70 -21.07
N LEU A 213 -4.08 -0.43 -21.20
CA LEU A 213 -4.72 0.52 -22.09
C LEU A 213 -3.68 1.10 -23.02
N LEU A 214 -3.93 0.99 -24.33
CA LEU A 214 -3.05 1.53 -25.35
C LEU A 214 -3.60 2.88 -25.78
N GLU A 215 -2.81 3.94 -25.67
CA GLU A 215 -3.19 5.32 -26.02
C GLU A 215 -2.11 5.94 -26.92
N GLY A 216 -2.37 6.01 -28.22
CA GLY A 216 -1.37 6.49 -29.19
C GLY A 216 -0.05 5.70 -29.11
N LYS A 217 1.01 6.37 -28.62
CA LYS A 217 2.37 5.83 -28.42
C LYS A 217 2.66 5.43 -26.97
N LYS A 218 1.63 5.25 -26.15
CA LYS A 218 1.73 4.89 -24.74
C LYS A 218 1.02 3.57 -24.45
N MET A 219 1.57 2.81 -23.52
CA MET A 219 0.92 1.68 -22.87
C MET A 219 0.81 2.01 -21.38
N LEU A 220 -0.40 2.27 -20.94
CA LEU A 220 -0.74 2.30 -19.53
C LEU A 220 -0.97 0.85 -19.09
N TYR A 221 -0.48 0.51 -17.91
CA TYR A 221 -0.65 -0.82 -17.34
C TYR A 221 -1.05 -0.73 -15.86
N ALA A 222 -1.76 -1.75 -15.40
CA ALA A 222 -1.93 -2.06 -13.99
C ALA A 222 -1.78 -3.56 -13.79
N ALA A 223 -1.14 -3.94 -12.70
CA ALA A 223 -1.01 -5.32 -12.26
C ALA A 223 -1.39 -5.41 -10.78
N ALA A 224 -2.05 -6.50 -10.41
CA ALA A 224 -2.20 -6.93 -9.03
C ALA A 224 -1.83 -8.41 -8.95
N TRP A 225 -1.19 -8.83 -7.87
CA TRP A 225 -0.72 -10.20 -7.70
C TRP A 225 -0.94 -10.71 -6.29
N GLU A 226 -0.99 -12.03 -6.20
CA GLU A 226 -1.06 -12.76 -4.94
C GLU A 226 -0.15 -13.98 -5.00
N LYS A 227 0.39 -14.35 -3.84
CA LYS A 227 1.19 -15.57 -3.66
C LYS A 227 2.37 -15.67 -4.64
N ILE A 228 2.97 -14.54 -4.97
CA ILE A 228 4.27 -14.48 -5.62
C ILE A 228 5.23 -13.70 -4.72
N ALA A 229 6.50 -14.07 -4.76
CA ALA A 229 7.56 -13.26 -4.17
C ALA A 229 7.57 -11.84 -4.79
N PRO A 230 8.22 -10.85 -4.15
CA PRO A 230 8.28 -9.50 -4.69
C PRO A 230 8.73 -9.45 -6.15
N PRO A 231 7.94 -8.85 -7.06
CA PRO A 231 8.31 -8.81 -8.46
C PRO A 231 9.57 -7.99 -8.71
N THR A 232 10.47 -8.54 -9.52
CA THR A 232 11.68 -7.85 -10.00
C THR A 232 11.47 -7.22 -11.38
N GLY A 233 10.39 -7.55 -12.06
CA GLY A 233 10.01 -6.93 -13.31
C GLY A 233 8.74 -7.50 -13.91
N GLY A 234 8.13 -6.72 -14.80
CA GLY A 234 7.00 -7.15 -15.60
C GLY A 234 7.20 -6.75 -17.06
N HIS A 235 6.80 -7.64 -17.97
CA HIS A 235 7.01 -7.44 -19.41
C HIS A 235 5.78 -7.81 -20.22
N VAL A 236 5.74 -7.29 -21.45
CA VAL A 236 4.92 -7.82 -22.53
C VAL A 236 5.83 -8.46 -23.57
N HIS A 237 5.54 -9.71 -23.90
CA HIS A 237 6.26 -10.52 -24.87
C HIS A 237 5.42 -10.77 -26.13
N ARG A 238 6.10 -11.05 -27.25
CA ARG A 238 5.45 -11.55 -28.48
C ARG A 238 5.57 -13.07 -28.53
N GLY A 239 4.49 -13.78 -28.31
CA GLY A 239 4.41 -15.23 -28.44
C GLY A 239 2.96 -15.71 -28.31
N ALA A 240 2.60 -16.72 -29.09
CA ALA A 240 1.29 -17.35 -28.98
C ALA A 240 1.19 -18.19 -27.70
N LYS A 241 -0.02 -18.69 -27.41
CA LYS A 241 -0.25 -19.57 -26.26
C LYS A 241 0.61 -20.83 -26.39
N GLY A 242 1.40 -21.12 -25.37
CA GLY A 242 2.29 -22.29 -25.34
C GLY A 242 3.68 -22.06 -25.97
N GLU A 243 3.96 -20.85 -26.46
CA GLU A 243 5.26 -20.53 -27.08
C GLU A 243 5.99 -19.44 -26.28
N ASN A 244 7.29 -19.61 -26.07
CA ASN A 244 8.15 -18.53 -25.60
C ASN A 244 8.44 -17.53 -26.72
N GLY A 245 8.79 -16.31 -26.34
CA GLY A 245 8.99 -15.24 -27.29
C GLY A 245 9.70 -14.03 -26.69
N PRO A 246 10.27 -13.14 -27.52
CA PRO A 246 11.09 -12.03 -27.03
C PRO A 246 10.26 -11.02 -26.24
N VAL A 247 10.91 -10.37 -25.26
CA VAL A 247 10.39 -9.15 -24.62
C VAL A 247 10.21 -8.08 -25.71
N GLN A 248 9.08 -7.39 -25.68
CA GLN A 248 8.77 -6.30 -26.60
C GLN A 248 8.48 -5.00 -25.86
N VAL A 249 8.04 -5.08 -24.60
CA VAL A 249 7.85 -3.95 -23.70
C VAL A 249 8.33 -4.34 -22.31
N SER A 250 9.25 -3.58 -21.74
CA SER A 250 9.56 -3.63 -20.31
C SER A 250 8.65 -2.66 -19.59
N LEU A 251 7.81 -3.15 -18.69
CA LEU A 251 6.79 -2.34 -18.01
C LEU A 251 7.36 -1.65 -16.77
N PHE A 252 8.10 -2.42 -15.97
CA PHE A 252 8.91 -1.94 -14.84
C PHE A 252 10.04 -2.94 -14.57
N ALA A 253 11.06 -2.48 -13.83
CA ALA A 253 12.14 -3.32 -13.34
C ALA A 253 12.60 -2.81 -11.96
N ASP A 254 12.87 -3.75 -11.08
CA ASP A 254 13.43 -3.53 -9.74
C ASP A 254 14.37 -4.71 -9.41
N GLY A 255 15.67 -4.45 -9.32
CA GLY A 255 16.68 -5.51 -9.21
C GLY A 255 16.58 -6.30 -7.91
N ASP A 256 16.19 -5.62 -6.83
CA ASP A 256 16.04 -6.21 -5.49
C ASP A 256 14.61 -6.73 -5.25
N GLY A 257 13.69 -6.36 -6.17
CA GLY A 257 12.27 -6.65 -6.09
C GLY A 257 11.52 -5.54 -5.36
N LEU A 258 10.27 -5.34 -5.74
CA LEU A 258 9.43 -4.31 -5.11
C LEU A 258 9.32 -4.50 -3.58
N PRO A 259 9.04 -3.44 -2.80
CA PRO A 259 8.75 -3.57 -1.38
C PRO A 259 7.72 -4.68 -1.09
N LYS A 260 7.99 -5.54 -0.10
CA LYS A 260 7.16 -6.73 0.22
C LYS A 260 5.71 -6.41 0.53
N SER A 261 5.42 -5.20 0.99
CA SER A 261 4.07 -4.71 1.27
C SER A 261 3.26 -4.45 0.00
N ILE A 262 3.91 -4.30 -1.16
CA ILE A 262 3.26 -3.99 -2.43
C ILE A 262 2.78 -5.28 -3.10
N THR A 263 1.49 -5.28 -3.45
CA THR A 263 0.79 -6.37 -4.13
C THR A 263 0.16 -5.92 -5.45
N GLY A 264 0.41 -4.69 -5.88
CA GLY A 264 0.03 -4.21 -7.20
C GLY A 264 0.71 -2.90 -7.58
N ILE A 265 0.84 -2.66 -8.88
CA ILE A 265 1.51 -1.50 -9.46
C ILE A 265 0.77 -1.08 -10.73
N ALA A 266 0.70 0.23 -10.99
CA ALA A 266 0.32 0.76 -12.28
C ALA A 266 1.30 1.81 -12.74
N GLY A 267 1.40 1.98 -14.05
CA GLY A 267 2.37 2.85 -14.67
C GLY A 267 2.10 3.11 -16.13
N GLU A 268 3.02 3.82 -16.75
CA GLU A 268 3.01 4.15 -18.17
C GLU A 268 4.38 3.90 -18.78
N VAL A 269 4.39 3.35 -20.00
CA VAL A 269 5.61 3.25 -20.82
C VAL A 269 5.35 3.73 -22.25
N SER A 270 6.38 4.31 -22.85
CA SER A 270 6.35 4.69 -24.27
C SER A 270 6.58 3.47 -25.16
N ILE A 271 5.77 3.32 -26.20
CA ILE A 271 5.86 2.26 -27.19
C ILE A 271 5.72 2.82 -28.61
N LYS A 272 6.23 2.09 -29.61
CA LYS A 272 6.05 2.48 -31.01
C LYS A 272 4.59 2.29 -31.43
N ALA A 273 4.10 3.17 -32.31
CA ALA A 273 2.71 3.15 -32.77
C ALA A 273 2.35 1.85 -33.52
N ASP A 274 3.27 1.32 -34.32
CA ASP A 274 3.12 0.05 -35.03
C ASP A 274 3.04 -1.14 -34.06
N LEU A 275 3.80 -1.11 -32.96
CA LEU A 275 3.70 -2.10 -31.90
C LEU A 275 2.32 -2.07 -31.23
N ALA A 276 1.85 -0.87 -30.85
CA ALA A 276 0.53 -0.68 -30.27
C ALA A 276 -0.58 -1.23 -31.20
N GLN A 277 -0.50 -0.95 -32.50
CA GLN A 277 -1.44 -1.47 -33.50
C GLN A 277 -1.39 -3.00 -33.61
N ARG A 278 -0.21 -3.62 -33.62
CA ARG A 278 -0.07 -5.09 -33.66
C ARG A 278 -0.65 -5.75 -32.42
N ILE A 279 -0.46 -5.17 -31.24
CA ILE A 279 -1.03 -5.67 -29.98
C ILE A 279 -2.57 -5.58 -30.03
N ARG A 280 -3.14 -4.43 -30.42
CA ARG A 280 -4.60 -4.27 -30.55
C ARG A 280 -5.22 -5.24 -31.57
N LYS A 281 -4.57 -5.41 -32.72
CA LYS A 281 -5.10 -6.24 -33.81
C LYS A 281 -5.18 -7.72 -33.43
N ASN A 282 -4.16 -8.23 -32.72
CA ASN A 282 -4.05 -9.66 -32.40
C ASN A 282 -3.52 -9.87 -30.98
N PRO A 283 -4.29 -9.52 -29.92
CA PRO A 283 -3.81 -9.58 -28.53
C PRO A 283 -3.40 -11.01 -28.10
N LYS A 284 -4.00 -12.04 -28.70
CA LYS A 284 -3.68 -13.46 -28.45
C LYS A 284 -2.26 -13.87 -28.87
N ASN A 285 -1.53 -13.03 -29.61
CA ASN A 285 -0.12 -13.23 -29.97
C ASN A 285 0.85 -12.60 -28.95
N TRP A 286 0.34 -12.09 -27.83
CA TRP A 286 1.10 -11.37 -26.81
C TRP A 286 0.75 -11.89 -25.42
N TYR A 287 1.73 -12.02 -24.54
CA TYR A 287 1.51 -12.38 -23.15
C TYR A 287 2.24 -11.41 -22.23
N ALA A 288 1.75 -11.29 -21.00
CA ALA A 288 2.41 -10.56 -19.93
C ALA A 288 2.98 -11.54 -18.91
N ASP A 289 4.14 -11.21 -18.34
CA ASP A 289 4.77 -11.95 -17.25
C ASP A 289 5.01 -11.05 -16.04
N LEU A 290 5.15 -11.68 -14.87
CA LEU A 290 5.90 -11.11 -13.75
C LEU A 290 7.05 -12.04 -13.42
N ARG A 291 8.19 -11.47 -13.09
CA ARG A 291 9.40 -12.18 -12.65
C ARG A 291 9.66 -11.89 -11.19
N THR A 292 10.32 -12.81 -10.52
CA THR A 292 10.78 -12.65 -9.13
C THR A 292 12.21 -13.13 -9.03
N GLY A 293 12.88 -12.85 -7.90
CA GLY A 293 14.21 -13.42 -7.64
C GLY A 293 14.22 -14.96 -7.67
N GLN A 294 13.12 -15.61 -7.27
CA GLN A 294 13.00 -17.07 -7.32
C GLN A 294 12.77 -17.61 -8.74
N PHE A 295 12.03 -16.88 -9.57
CA PHE A 295 11.66 -17.26 -10.94
C PHE A 295 12.06 -16.14 -11.92
N PRO A 296 13.36 -15.99 -12.21
CA PRO A 296 13.88 -14.87 -13.01
C PRO A 296 13.46 -14.95 -14.49
N ASP A 297 13.02 -16.13 -14.95
CA ASP A 297 12.57 -16.35 -16.33
C ASP A 297 11.04 -16.29 -16.48
N GLY A 298 10.31 -16.05 -15.38
CA GLY A 298 8.84 -15.96 -15.36
C GLY A 298 8.23 -16.67 -14.15
N ALA A 299 7.72 -15.90 -13.19
CA ALA A 299 6.96 -16.43 -12.06
C ALA A 299 5.53 -16.77 -12.48
N VAL A 300 4.87 -15.85 -13.19
CA VAL A 300 3.50 -16.02 -13.68
C VAL A 300 3.36 -15.40 -15.07
N ARG A 301 2.63 -16.08 -15.95
CA ARG A 301 2.40 -15.67 -17.33
C ARG A 301 0.92 -15.71 -17.69
N GLY A 302 0.43 -14.73 -18.44
CA GLY A 302 -0.94 -14.71 -18.96
C GLY A 302 -1.04 -14.19 -20.39
N GLN A 303 -1.82 -14.85 -21.24
CA GLN A 303 -2.04 -14.40 -22.63
C GLN A 303 -3.01 -13.21 -22.69
N LEU A 304 -2.64 -12.14 -23.40
CA LEU A 304 -3.49 -10.96 -23.59
C LEU A 304 -4.74 -11.31 -24.39
N ARG A 305 -5.84 -10.64 -24.02
CA ARG A 305 -7.16 -10.72 -24.66
C ARG A 305 -7.88 -9.38 -24.47
N ALA A 306 -8.97 -9.18 -25.19
CA ALA A 306 -9.86 -8.04 -24.93
C ALA A 306 -10.40 -8.13 -23.48
N TYR A 307 -10.53 -6.98 -22.83
CA TYR A 307 -11.13 -6.89 -21.51
C TYR A 307 -12.56 -7.41 -21.52
N ASN A 308 -12.91 -8.20 -20.49
CA ASN A 308 -14.20 -8.88 -20.38
C ASN A 308 -15.01 -8.45 -19.15
N GLY A 309 -14.57 -7.41 -18.41
CA GLY A 309 -15.22 -6.96 -17.18
C GLY A 309 -14.63 -7.49 -15.87
N GLY A 310 -13.49 -8.21 -15.91
CA GLY A 310 -12.94 -8.92 -14.76
C GLY A 310 -12.11 -8.14 -13.72
N TRP A 311 -11.93 -6.81 -13.86
CA TRP A 311 -11.04 -5.97 -13.02
C TRP A 311 -11.75 -5.20 -11.89
#